data_AF-A0A4V1SGX4-F1
#
_entry.id   AF-A0A4V1SGX4-F1
#
_cell.length_a   1.000
_cell.length_b   1.000
_cell.length_c   1.000
_cell.angle_alpha   90.00
_cell.angle_beta   90.00
_cell.angle_gamma   90.00
#
_symmetry.space_group_name_H-M   'P 1'
#
loop_
_entity.id
_entity.type
_entity.pdbx_description
1 polymer ?
#
loop_
_entity_poly.entity_id
_entity_poly.type
_entity_poly.pdbx_seq_one_letter_code
_entity_poly.pdbx_strand_id
1 'polypeptide(L)'
;MFKKMSIAITVTIAFLSCSGQMSNSSKPMSYEDSVIDKYLVNGAWQHSIFSPEWGAYIDSAIALTPRNAALWQQRAMPLFKQRKYELGMKYLDNAVLYDRKRYLPYRAFIKCIFAKTYRSAIEDFKQAKQINGNTVTEMDHTYDFYLGLCYLQLNEFDNAQCYLDSSISSRQKQLGEDWVHHLDLFYLGITLYEKKEYTKCLQVFQKVLNKYKQFSDAKYYSALANMRLGRVIEFARLMSEARGDLKKGYTINEDNSFYEVYPYQINKYMLEVANSD
;
A
#
# COMPACT_ATOMS: atom_id res chain seq x y z
N MET A 1 -17.37 -28.10 17.50
CA MET A 1 -18.58 -27.66 18.23
C MET A 1 -18.71 -26.18 17.90
N PHE A 2 -19.46 -25.76 16.88
CA PHE A 2 -20.92 -25.76 16.79
C PHE A 2 -21.42 -26.32 15.45
N LYS A 3 -22.35 -27.27 15.52
CA LYS A 3 -23.15 -27.76 14.39
C LYS A 3 -24.22 -26.71 14.06
N LYS A 4 -24.33 -26.28 12.80
CA LYS A 4 -25.51 -25.55 12.32
C LYS A 4 -26.67 -26.54 12.20
N MET A 5 -27.75 -26.24 12.89
CA MET A 5 -29.01 -26.98 12.90
C MET A 5 -29.87 -26.45 11.76
N SER A 6 -30.11 -27.27 10.73
CA SER A 6 -30.97 -26.92 9.60
C SER A 6 -32.44 -27.02 10.02
N ILE A 7 -33.18 -25.92 9.91
CA ILE A 7 -34.64 -25.90 9.94
C ILE A 7 -35.11 -25.70 8.50
N ALA A 8 -35.72 -26.74 7.93
CA ALA A 8 -36.33 -26.70 6.62
C ALA A 8 -37.71 -26.04 6.72
N ILE A 9 -37.89 -24.90 6.07
CA ILE A 9 -39.21 -24.30 5.82
C ILE A 9 -39.50 -24.47 4.33
N THR A 10 -40.42 -25.37 4.03
CA THR A 10 -40.91 -25.63 2.68
C THR A 10 -41.84 -24.49 2.27
N VAL A 11 -41.36 -23.56 1.44
CA VAL A 11 -42.19 -22.54 0.80
C VAL A 11 -42.63 -23.08 -0.55
N THR A 12 -43.92 -23.39 -0.66
CA THR A 12 -44.57 -23.78 -1.92
C THR A 12 -44.65 -22.55 -2.82
N ILE A 13 -43.79 -22.47 -3.83
CA ILE A 13 -43.82 -21.41 -4.85
C ILE A 13 -44.89 -21.78 -5.88
N ALA A 14 -45.99 -21.02 -5.91
CA ALA A 14 -46.96 -21.07 -6.99
C ALA A 14 -46.33 -20.49 -8.26
N PHE A 15 -46.26 -21.30 -9.32
CA PHE A 15 -45.83 -20.88 -10.65
C PHE A 15 -46.91 -19.97 -11.27
N LEU A 16 -46.69 -18.66 -11.18
CA LEU A 16 -47.32 -17.68 -12.07
C LEU A 16 -46.32 -17.37 -13.19
N SER A 17 -46.58 -17.97 -14.33
CA SER A 17 -45.89 -17.72 -15.60
C SER A 17 -46.13 -16.28 -16.04
N CYS A 18 -45.21 -15.38 -15.70
CA CYS A 18 -44.98 -14.15 -16.43
C CYS A 18 -43.77 -14.37 -17.34
N SER A 19 -44.03 -14.53 -18.63
CA SER A 19 -43.03 -14.42 -19.68
C SER A 19 -42.55 -12.97 -19.77
N GLY A 20 -41.69 -12.56 -18.84
CA GLY A 20 -40.90 -11.34 -18.96
C GLY A 20 -39.73 -11.64 -19.88
N GLN A 21 -39.76 -11.13 -21.11
CA GLN A 21 -38.57 -11.04 -21.94
C GLN A 21 -37.51 -10.27 -21.16
N MET A 22 -36.42 -10.95 -20.76
CA MET A 22 -35.19 -10.29 -20.37
C MET A 22 -34.64 -9.59 -21.61
N SER A 23 -34.95 -8.31 -21.77
CA SER A 23 -34.28 -7.45 -22.74
C SER A 23 -32.85 -7.22 -22.25
N ASN A 24 -31.95 -8.11 -22.66
CA ASN A 24 -30.52 -7.92 -22.45
C ASN A 24 -30.02 -6.88 -23.46
N SER A 25 -30.40 -5.61 -23.26
CA SER A 25 -29.89 -4.49 -24.05
C SER A 25 -28.56 -4.04 -23.47
N SER A 26 -27.48 -4.75 -23.80
CA SER A 26 -26.13 -4.22 -23.57
C SER A 26 -26.01 -2.93 -24.37
N LYS A 27 -25.84 -1.78 -23.68
CA LYS A 27 -25.54 -0.51 -24.34
C LYS A 27 -24.34 -0.71 -25.29
N PRO A 28 -24.38 -0.15 -26.50
CA PRO A 28 -23.24 -0.23 -27.41
C PRO A 28 -22.02 0.40 -26.74
N MET A 29 -20.89 -0.31 -26.84
CA MET A 29 -19.62 0.05 -26.25
C MET A 29 -19.13 1.39 -26.83
N SER A 30 -18.57 2.28 -26.00
CA SER A 30 -17.95 3.50 -26.51
C SER A 30 -16.70 3.17 -27.34
N TYR A 31 -16.21 4.12 -28.14
CA TYR A 31 -14.97 3.92 -28.89
C TYR A 31 -13.78 3.60 -27.96
N GLU A 32 -13.65 4.34 -26.85
CA GLU A 32 -12.58 4.08 -25.88
C GLU A 32 -12.71 2.71 -25.24
N ASP A 33 -13.94 2.33 -24.86
CA ASP A 33 -14.19 0.99 -24.28
C ASP A 33 -13.84 -0.11 -25.30
N SER A 34 -14.11 0.09 -26.59
CA SER A 34 -13.75 -0.87 -27.65
C SER A 34 -12.23 -1.00 -27.83
N VAL A 35 -11.48 0.11 -27.68
CA VAL A 35 -10.02 0.09 -27.67
C VAL A 35 -9.50 -0.67 -26.44
N ILE A 36 -10.06 -0.42 -25.26
CA ILE A 36 -9.70 -1.13 -24.02
C ILE A 36 -9.99 -2.63 -24.15
N ASP A 37 -11.18 -3.00 -24.61
CA ASP A 37 -11.57 -4.41 -24.77
C ASP A 37 -10.63 -5.14 -25.74
N LYS A 38 -10.34 -4.54 -26.90
CA LYS A 38 -9.47 -5.14 -27.90
C LYS A 38 -8.01 -5.25 -27.46
N TYR A 39 -7.43 -4.17 -26.94
CA TYR A 39 -5.98 -4.10 -26.73
C TYR A 39 -5.55 -4.40 -25.29
N LEU A 40 -6.40 -4.22 -24.29
CA LEU A 40 -6.08 -4.59 -22.91
C LEU A 40 -6.67 -5.96 -22.58
N VAL A 41 -8.00 -6.08 -22.57
CA VAL A 41 -8.69 -7.31 -22.13
C VAL A 41 -8.32 -8.51 -23.02
N ASN A 42 -8.50 -8.37 -24.33
CA ASN A 42 -8.20 -9.41 -25.31
C ASN A 42 -6.78 -9.30 -25.92
N GLY A 43 -5.95 -8.41 -25.38
CA GLY A 43 -4.59 -8.16 -25.83
C GLY A 43 -3.60 -8.29 -24.68
N ALA A 44 -3.09 -7.18 -24.18
CA ALA A 44 -2.03 -7.12 -23.18
C ALA A 44 -2.25 -8.09 -22.00
N TRP A 45 -3.46 -8.17 -21.45
CA TRP A 45 -3.79 -8.97 -20.26
C TRP A 45 -3.79 -10.48 -20.52
N GLN A 46 -3.69 -10.93 -21.78
CA GLN A 46 -3.49 -12.33 -22.16
C GLN A 46 -2.02 -12.74 -22.13
N HIS A 47 -1.11 -11.78 -21.95
CA HIS A 47 0.33 -12.02 -21.90
C HIS A 47 0.89 -11.74 -20.51
N SER A 48 2.07 -12.29 -20.23
CA SER A 48 2.81 -11.95 -19.02
C SER A 48 3.03 -10.43 -18.95
N ILE A 49 2.83 -9.84 -17.77
CA ILE A 49 3.02 -8.40 -17.52
C ILE A 49 4.42 -7.89 -17.90
N PHE A 50 5.41 -8.78 -17.99
CA PHE A 50 6.79 -8.44 -18.35
C PHE A 50 7.16 -8.75 -19.80
N SER A 51 6.20 -9.21 -20.61
CA SER A 51 6.41 -9.58 -22.01
C SER A 51 6.49 -8.34 -22.93
N PRO A 52 7.21 -8.43 -24.06
CA PRO A 52 7.15 -7.40 -25.10
C PRO A 52 5.74 -7.15 -25.64
N GLU A 53 4.93 -8.21 -25.75
CA GLU A 53 3.56 -8.17 -26.26
C GLU A 53 2.67 -7.28 -25.39
N TRP A 54 2.77 -7.38 -24.06
CA TRP A 54 2.05 -6.51 -23.12
C TRP A 54 2.27 -5.03 -23.45
N GLY A 55 3.54 -4.65 -23.65
CA GLY A 55 3.91 -3.28 -24.02
C GLY A 55 3.36 -2.87 -25.38
N ALA A 56 3.53 -3.72 -26.39
CA ALA A 56 3.11 -3.42 -27.77
C ALA A 56 1.59 -3.24 -27.92
N TYR A 57 0.79 -4.04 -27.22
CA TYR A 57 -0.67 -3.89 -27.19
C TYR A 57 -1.09 -2.56 -26.56
N ILE A 58 -0.49 -2.19 -25.43
CA ILE A 58 -0.81 -0.91 -24.76
C ILE A 58 -0.31 0.27 -25.60
N ASP A 59 0.87 0.19 -26.21
CA ASP A 59 1.40 1.24 -27.09
C ASP A 59 0.46 1.46 -28.29
N SER A 60 -0.14 0.39 -28.83
CA SER A 60 -1.17 0.47 -29.86
C SER A 60 -2.46 1.13 -29.35
N ALA A 61 -2.90 0.82 -28.14
CA ALA A 61 -4.04 1.48 -27.52
C ALA A 61 -3.79 2.98 -27.31
N ILE A 62 -2.61 3.36 -26.81
CA ILE A 62 -2.20 4.76 -26.59
C ILE A 62 -2.19 5.53 -27.90
N ALA A 63 -1.74 4.92 -29.00
CA ALA A 63 -1.75 5.58 -30.30
C ALA A 63 -3.17 5.94 -30.78
N LEU A 64 -4.18 5.15 -30.40
CA LEU A 64 -5.58 5.37 -30.76
C LEU A 64 -6.30 6.32 -29.79
N THR A 65 -6.00 6.24 -28.50
CA THR A 65 -6.64 7.04 -27.45
C THR A 65 -5.59 7.70 -26.54
N PRO A 66 -4.76 8.63 -27.06
CA PRO A 66 -3.60 9.15 -26.34
C PRO A 66 -3.96 9.97 -25.09
N ARG A 67 -5.21 10.41 -24.96
CA ARG A 67 -5.70 11.13 -23.77
C ARG A 67 -6.26 10.21 -22.69
N ASN A 68 -6.31 8.90 -22.92
CA ASN A 68 -6.75 7.95 -21.90
C ASN A 68 -5.60 7.72 -20.90
N ALA A 69 -5.69 8.38 -19.75
CA ALA A 69 -4.67 8.36 -18.70
C ALA A 69 -4.38 6.95 -18.14
N ALA A 70 -5.37 6.04 -18.14
CA ALA A 70 -5.21 4.69 -17.62
C ALA A 70 -4.22 3.87 -18.45
N LEU A 71 -4.22 4.05 -19.78
CA LEU A 71 -3.28 3.36 -20.66
C LEU A 71 -1.83 3.72 -20.33
N TRP A 72 -1.56 4.99 -20.07
CA TRP A 72 -0.24 5.46 -19.67
C TRP A 72 0.21 4.85 -18.33
N GLN A 73 -0.68 4.76 -17.35
CA GLN A 73 -0.37 4.08 -16.09
C GLN A 73 -0.14 2.58 -16.28
N GLN A 74 -0.96 1.90 -17.09
CA GLN A 74 -0.79 0.47 -17.41
C GLN A 74 0.55 0.21 -18.11
N ARG A 75 1.01 1.14 -18.95
CA ARG A 75 2.32 1.08 -19.60
C ARG A 75 3.48 1.28 -18.62
N ALA A 76 3.28 2.11 -17.60
CA ALA A 76 4.27 2.41 -16.57
C ALA A 76 4.45 1.25 -15.57
N MET A 77 3.38 0.55 -15.23
CA MET A 77 3.34 -0.42 -14.13
C MET A 77 4.40 -1.54 -14.21
N PRO A 78 4.58 -2.25 -15.35
CA PRO A 78 5.62 -3.27 -15.46
C PRO A 78 7.03 -2.73 -15.22
N LEU A 79 7.28 -1.48 -15.62
CA LEU A 79 8.59 -0.85 -15.48
C LEU A 79 8.93 -0.63 -14.01
N PHE A 80 7.97 -0.17 -13.19
CA PHE A 80 8.18 -0.04 -11.75
C PHE A 80 8.41 -1.40 -11.08
N LYS A 81 7.66 -2.43 -11.46
CA LYS A 81 7.84 -3.81 -10.97
C LYS A 81 9.17 -4.44 -11.39
N GLN A 82 9.75 -3.98 -12.49
CA GLN A 82 11.11 -4.31 -12.95
C GLN A 82 12.19 -3.37 -12.40
N ARG A 83 11.84 -2.45 -11.48
CA ARG A 83 12.75 -1.45 -10.89
C ARG A 83 13.32 -0.42 -11.87
N LYS A 84 12.69 -0.23 -13.03
CA LYS A 84 13.05 0.75 -14.07
C LYS A 84 12.34 2.09 -13.83
N TYR A 85 12.56 2.70 -12.67
CA TYR A 85 11.72 3.81 -12.18
C TYR A 85 11.75 5.04 -13.08
N GLU A 86 12.93 5.47 -13.56
CA GLU A 86 13.04 6.66 -14.42
C GLU A 86 12.27 6.50 -15.73
N LEU A 87 12.32 5.30 -16.33
CA LEU A 87 11.58 5.01 -17.55
C LEU A 87 10.07 4.92 -17.28
N GLY A 88 9.66 4.25 -16.20
CA GLY A 88 8.26 4.17 -15.79
C GLY A 88 7.67 5.54 -15.50
N MET A 89 8.44 6.45 -14.90
CA MET A 89 7.99 7.78 -14.53
C MET A 89 7.58 8.61 -15.76
N LYS A 90 8.27 8.48 -16.89
CA LYS A 90 7.88 9.17 -18.15
C LYS A 90 6.46 8.83 -18.59
N TYR A 91 6.07 7.56 -18.48
CA TYR A 91 4.70 7.14 -18.80
C TYR A 91 3.72 7.61 -17.73
N LEU A 92 4.09 7.50 -16.46
CA LEU A 92 3.22 7.93 -15.37
C LEU A 92 2.98 9.45 -15.34
N ASP A 93 3.95 10.26 -15.76
CA ASP A 93 3.80 11.70 -15.94
C ASP A 93 2.76 12.04 -17.00
N ASN A 94 2.66 11.25 -18.07
CA ASN A 94 1.57 11.38 -19.04
C ASN A 94 0.21 11.01 -18.44
N ALA A 95 0.13 9.97 -17.61
CA ALA A 95 -1.13 9.66 -16.91
C ALA A 95 -1.60 10.84 -16.03
N VAL A 96 -0.67 11.48 -15.32
CA VAL A 96 -0.95 12.70 -14.52
C VAL A 96 -1.33 13.89 -15.39
N LEU A 97 -0.74 14.03 -16.58
CA LEU A 97 -1.09 15.09 -17.53
C LEU A 97 -2.56 14.98 -17.97
N TYR A 98 -3.04 13.77 -18.26
CA TYR A 98 -4.38 13.55 -18.79
C TYR A 98 -5.46 13.38 -17.73
N ASP A 99 -5.14 12.82 -16.56
CA ASP A 99 -6.03 12.78 -15.41
C ASP A 99 -5.22 12.98 -14.11
N ARG A 100 -4.97 14.26 -13.83
CA ARG A 100 -4.23 14.68 -12.64
C ARG A 100 -4.92 14.22 -11.35
N LYS A 101 -6.25 14.29 -11.30
CA LYS A 101 -7.02 13.99 -10.09
C LYS A 101 -6.84 12.53 -9.67
N ARG A 102 -6.87 11.60 -10.63
CA ARG A 102 -6.68 10.17 -10.37
C ARG A 102 -5.23 9.78 -10.16
N TYR A 103 -4.31 10.26 -11.00
CA TYR A 103 -2.95 9.69 -11.07
C TYR A 103 -1.89 10.46 -10.29
N LEU A 104 -2.16 11.70 -9.85
CA LEU A 104 -1.20 12.43 -9.00
C LEU A 104 -0.93 11.72 -7.66
N PRO A 105 -1.92 11.21 -6.92
CA PRO A 105 -1.67 10.41 -5.71
C PRO A 105 -0.91 9.12 -6.00
N TYR A 106 -1.25 8.43 -7.09
CA TYR A 106 -0.54 7.22 -7.51
C TYR A 106 0.93 7.50 -7.87
N ARG A 107 1.23 8.61 -8.55
CA ARG A 107 2.60 9.06 -8.81
C ARG A 107 3.35 9.38 -7.51
N ALA A 108 2.68 10.05 -6.57
CA ALA A 108 3.25 10.31 -5.24
C ALA A 108 3.61 9.00 -4.51
N PHE A 109 2.72 8.01 -4.56
CA PHE A 109 2.95 6.66 -4.02
C PHE A 109 4.16 5.97 -4.66
N ILE A 110 4.24 5.96 -6.00
CA ILE A 110 5.38 5.39 -6.73
C ILE A 110 6.69 6.11 -6.36
N LYS A 111 6.67 7.44 -6.24
CA LYS A 111 7.83 8.23 -5.80
C LYS A 111 8.25 7.89 -4.37
N CYS A 112 7.30 7.62 -3.48
CA CYS A 112 7.56 7.26 -2.08
C CYS A 112 8.11 5.83 -1.93
N ILE A 113 7.40 4.83 -2.43
CA ILE A 113 7.69 3.41 -2.17
C ILE A 113 8.72 2.84 -3.15
N PHE A 114 8.59 3.13 -4.45
CA PHE A 114 9.45 2.53 -5.47
C PHE A 114 10.71 3.35 -5.70
N ALA A 115 10.53 4.59 -6.17
CA ALA A 115 11.64 5.44 -6.59
C ALA A 115 12.39 6.13 -5.44
N LYS A 116 11.80 6.16 -4.22
CA LYS A 116 12.39 6.75 -3.01
C LYS A 116 12.81 8.22 -3.18
N THR A 117 12.05 8.97 -3.99
CA THR A 117 12.24 10.41 -4.24
C THR A 117 11.36 11.24 -3.31
N TYR A 118 11.63 11.13 -2.00
CA TYR A 118 10.73 11.59 -0.94
C TYR A 118 10.32 13.06 -1.02
N ARG A 119 11.23 13.97 -1.37
CA ARG A 119 10.88 15.41 -1.54
C ARG A 119 9.85 15.63 -2.65
N SER A 120 9.99 14.90 -3.77
CA SER A 120 9.03 14.99 -4.88
C SER A 120 7.71 14.27 -4.56
N ALA A 121 7.76 13.18 -3.80
CA ALA A 121 6.56 12.52 -3.29
C ALA A 121 5.75 13.45 -2.36
N ILE A 122 6.43 14.17 -1.46
CA ILE A 122 5.79 15.15 -0.56
C ILE A 122 5.06 16.23 -1.35
N GLU A 123 5.69 16.77 -2.40
CA GLU A 123 5.06 17.76 -3.26
C GLU A 123 3.79 17.21 -3.91
N ASP A 124 3.86 16.04 -4.54
CA ASP A 124 2.71 15.43 -5.20
C ASP A 124 1.59 15.10 -4.19
N PHE A 125 1.90 14.56 -3.00
CA PHE A 125 0.89 14.27 -1.97
C PHE A 125 0.24 15.53 -1.40
N LYS A 126 1.00 16.62 -1.20
CA LYS A 126 0.42 17.90 -0.76
C LYS A 126 -0.55 18.45 -1.81
N GLN A 127 -0.19 18.38 -3.09
CA GLN A 127 -1.07 18.80 -4.17
C GLN A 127 -2.28 17.87 -4.33
N ALA A 128 -2.09 16.55 -4.24
CA ALA A 128 -3.17 15.57 -4.25
C ALA A 128 -4.18 15.84 -3.12
N LYS A 129 -3.70 16.16 -1.91
CA LYS A 129 -4.53 16.51 -0.76
C LYS A 129 -5.38 17.76 -1.02
N GLN A 130 -4.82 18.77 -1.71
CA GLN A 130 -5.59 19.97 -2.11
C GLN A 130 -6.69 19.65 -3.13
N ILE A 131 -6.44 18.72 -4.06
CA ILE A 131 -7.38 18.37 -5.13
C ILE A 131 -8.48 17.41 -4.63
N ASN A 132 -8.11 16.41 -3.83
CA ASN A 132 -8.98 15.29 -3.47
C ASN A 132 -9.55 15.39 -2.05
N GLY A 133 -8.97 16.25 -1.19
CA GLY A 133 -9.34 16.36 0.22
C GLY A 133 -8.61 15.35 1.12
N ASN A 134 -8.94 15.37 2.41
CA ASN A 134 -8.17 14.72 3.47
C ASN A 134 -8.61 13.29 3.82
N THR A 135 -9.71 12.82 3.24
CA THR A 135 -10.30 11.50 3.57
C THR A 135 -10.01 10.45 2.50
N VAL A 136 -9.32 10.84 1.42
CA VAL A 136 -9.01 9.95 0.30
C VAL A 136 -7.75 9.16 0.61
N THR A 137 -7.76 7.90 0.19
CA THR A 137 -6.65 6.96 0.33
C THR A 137 -6.01 6.65 -1.02
N GLU A 138 -4.76 6.22 -1.01
CA GLU A 138 -4.08 5.61 -2.16
C GLU A 138 -3.34 4.37 -1.66
N MET A 139 -3.57 3.22 -2.27
CA MET A 139 -3.05 1.92 -1.78
C MET A 139 -3.33 1.75 -0.28
N ASP A 140 -4.62 1.79 0.10
CA ASP A 140 -5.16 1.60 1.47
C ASP A 140 -4.78 2.61 2.56
N HIS A 141 -3.79 3.46 2.30
CA HIS A 141 -3.29 4.45 3.25
C HIS A 141 -3.70 5.89 2.91
N THR A 142 -3.76 6.76 3.92
CA THR A 142 -4.05 8.18 3.71
C THR A 142 -2.85 8.90 3.09
N TYR A 143 -3.06 10.09 2.53
CA TYR A 143 -1.92 10.91 2.08
C TYR A 143 -1.02 11.35 3.24
N ASP A 144 -1.60 11.54 4.44
CA ASP A 144 -0.83 11.91 5.63
C ASP A 144 0.07 10.76 6.11
N PHE A 145 -0.34 9.50 5.96
CA PHE A 145 0.53 8.35 6.18
C PHE A 145 1.80 8.44 5.32
N TYR A 146 1.65 8.68 4.02
CA TYR A 146 2.80 8.74 3.13
C TYR A 146 3.65 10.00 3.33
N LEU A 147 3.03 11.14 3.65
CA LEU A 147 3.77 12.35 4.02
C LEU A 147 4.62 12.08 5.27
N GLY A 148 4.03 11.46 6.29
CA GLY A 148 4.73 11.02 7.49
C GLY A 148 5.92 10.12 7.19
N LEU A 149 5.71 9.11 6.34
CA LEU A 149 6.77 8.21 5.89
C LEU A 149 7.89 8.92 5.12
N CYS A 150 7.55 9.85 4.22
CA CYS A 150 8.54 10.62 3.47
C CYS A 150 9.38 11.51 4.38
N TYR A 151 8.75 12.21 5.34
CA TYR A 151 9.46 13.04 6.31
C TYR A 151 10.33 12.20 7.24
N LEU A 152 9.86 11.02 7.64
CA LEU A 152 10.65 10.07 8.41
C LEU A 152 11.93 9.68 7.65
N GLN A 153 11.83 9.36 6.36
CA GLN A 153 12.99 9.02 5.52
C GLN A 153 13.95 10.19 5.27
N LEU A 154 13.50 11.42 5.50
CA LEU A 154 14.34 12.62 5.44
C LEU A 154 14.88 13.04 6.81
N ASN A 155 14.68 12.23 7.85
CA ASN A 155 15.01 12.52 9.25
C ASN A 155 14.34 13.80 9.79
N GLU A 156 13.22 14.22 9.19
CA GLU A 156 12.42 15.36 9.65
C GLU A 156 11.34 14.85 10.63
N PHE A 157 11.79 14.37 11.80
CA PHE A 157 10.97 13.54 12.69
C PHE A 157 9.73 14.23 13.28
N ASP A 158 9.78 15.55 13.52
CA ASP A 158 8.62 16.28 14.02
C ASP A 158 7.51 16.37 12.97
N ASN A 159 7.90 16.61 11.71
CA ASN A 159 6.95 16.56 10.58
C ASN A 159 6.41 15.13 10.41
N ALA A 160 7.27 14.12 10.48
CA ALA A 160 6.87 12.72 10.38
C ALA A 160 5.79 12.38 11.41
N GLN A 161 6.04 12.71 12.68
CA GLN A 161 5.10 12.46 13.78
C GLN A 161 3.79 13.21 13.57
N CYS A 162 3.84 14.50 13.22
CA CYS A 162 2.65 15.32 12.99
C CYS A 162 1.71 14.71 11.93
N TYR A 163 2.27 14.29 10.79
CA TYR A 163 1.49 13.68 9.72
C TYR A 163 0.99 12.27 10.08
N LEU A 164 1.78 11.45 10.76
CA LEU A 164 1.33 10.12 11.20
C LEU A 164 0.21 10.22 12.24
N ASP A 165 0.32 11.12 13.21
CA ASP A 165 -0.73 11.39 14.20
C ASP A 165 -2.03 11.86 13.52
N SER A 166 -1.92 12.70 12.48
CA SER A 166 -3.06 13.12 11.65
C SER A 166 -3.69 11.94 10.90
N SER A 167 -2.88 11.06 10.29
CA SER A 167 -3.39 9.84 9.62
C SER A 167 -4.17 8.96 10.57
N ILE A 168 -3.58 8.63 11.73
CA ILE A 168 -4.17 7.78 12.76
C ILE A 168 -5.47 8.41 13.27
N SER A 169 -5.45 9.69 13.65
CA SER A 169 -6.63 10.39 14.19
C SER A 169 -7.78 10.45 13.17
N SER A 170 -7.45 10.70 11.90
CA SER A 170 -8.42 10.72 10.81
C SER A 170 -9.07 9.35 10.60
N ARG A 171 -8.28 8.28 10.57
CA ARG A 171 -8.78 6.89 10.43
C ARG A 171 -9.62 6.45 11.63
N GLN A 172 -9.17 6.76 12.84
CA GLN A 172 -9.95 6.50 14.06
C GLN A 172 -11.31 7.19 14.03
N LYS A 173 -11.35 8.45 13.61
CA LYS A 173 -12.60 9.21 13.52
C LYS A 173 -13.55 8.68 12.45
N GLN A 174 -13.03 8.23 11.32
CA GLN A 174 -13.85 7.79 10.19
C GLN A 174 -14.35 6.35 10.35
N LEU A 175 -13.51 5.46 10.85
CA LEU A 175 -13.74 4.01 10.80
C LEU A 175 -13.69 3.35 12.18
N GLY A 176 -13.15 4.02 13.20
CA GLY A 176 -12.92 3.47 14.53
C GLY A 176 -11.48 2.98 14.76
N GLU A 177 -11.12 2.74 16.02
CA GLU A 177 -9.75 2.38 16.43
C GLU A 177 -9.24 1.06 15.83
N ASP A 178 -10.14 0.10 15.63
CA ASP A 178 -9.79 -1.21 15.06
C ASP A 178 -9.31 -1.09 13.60
N TRP A 179 -9.74 -0.06 12.88
CA TRP A 179 -9.46 0.17 11.46
C TRP A 179 -8.21 1.01 11.18
N VAL A 180 -7.49 1.43 12.22
CA VAL A 180 -6.14 1.99 12.07
C VAL A 180 -5.21 0.87 11.64
N HIS A 181 -4.53 1.05 10.50
CA HIS A 181 -3.62 0.04 9.98
C HIS A 181 -2.42 -0.11 10.91
N HIS A 182 -1.89 -1.33 11.02
CA HIS A 182 -0.75 -1.60 11.89
C HIS A 182 0.51 -0.84 11.42
N LEU A 183 0.62 -0.50 10.12
CA LEU A 183 1.73 0.30 9.59
C LEU A 183 1.68 1.78 9.98
N ASP A 184 0.50 2.41 10.11
CA ASP A 184 0.43 3.78 10.62
C ASP A 184 1.08 3.85 12.02
N LEU A 185 0.69 2.91 12.88
CA LEU A 185 1.24 2.77 14.22
C LEU A 185 2.72 2.38 14.19
N PHE A 186 3.14 1.49 13.28
CA PHE A 186 4.53 1.08 13.15
C PHE A 186 5.43 2.25 12.83
N TYR A 187 5.11 3.05 11.80
CA TYR A 187 5.94 4.20 11.44
C TYR A 187 5.89 5.31 12.50
N LEU A 188 4.81 5.45 13.26
CA LEU A 188 4.81 6.31 14.45
C LEU A 188 5.79 5.78 15.51
N GLY A 189 5.78 4.48 15.77
CA GLY A 189 6.73 3.82 16.68
C GLY A 189 8.19 4.01 16.26
N ILE A 190 8.48 3.90 14.95
CA ILE A 190 9.80 4.18 14.38
C ILE A 190 10.17 5.65 14.56
N THR A 191 9.25 6.58 14.28
CA THR A 191 9.50 8.01 14.46
C THR A 191 9.87 8.34 15.91
N LEU A 192 9.16 7.76 16.88
CA LEU A 192 9.47 7.92 18.30
C LEU A 192 10.81 7.27 18.69
N TYR A 193 11.15 6.13 18.08
CA TYR A 193 12.46 5.49 18.27
C TYR A 193 13.61 6.40 17.81
N GLU A 194 13.50 7.00 16.62
CA GLU A 194 14.50 7.91 16.06
C GLU A 194 14.63 9.21 16.89
N LYS A 195 13.52 9.69 17.45
CA LYS A 195 13.50 10.79 18.42
C LYS A 195 14.05 10.41 19.81
N LYS A 196 14.48 9.16 20.00
CA LYS A 196 14.96 8.59 21.28
C LYS A 196 13.91 8.59 22.39
N GLU A 197 12.63 8.69 22.03
CA GLU A 197 11.49 8.60 22.95
C GLU A 197 11.11 7.14 23.22
N TYR A 198 12.08 6.35 23.69
CA TYR A 198 12.00 4.88 23.73
C TYR A 198 10.82 4.35 24.53
N THR A 199 10.46 5.00 25.65
CA THR A 199 9.29 4.58 26.44
C THR A 199 7.98 4.73 25.68
N LYS A 200 7.78 5.83 24.94
CA LYS A 200 6.58 6.04 24.12
C LYS A 200 6.59 5.13 22.90
N CYS A 201 7.75 4.96 22.27
CA CYS A 201 7.97 4.00 21.19
C CYS A 201 7.48 2.60 21.58
N LEU A 202 7.86 2.09 22.76
CA LEU A 202 7.40 0.78 23.25
C LEU A 202 5.89 0.71 23.49
N GLN A 203 5.26 1.79 23.97
CA GLN A 203 3.80 1.85 24.10
C GLN A 203 3.09 1.74 22.75
N VAL A 204 3.62 2.40 21.72
CA VAL A 204 3.08 2.33 20.35
C VAL A 204 3.31 0.95 19.74
N PHE A 205 4.51 0.37 19.88
CA PHE A 205 4.79 -0.99 19.39
C PHE A 205 3.95 -2.06 20.07
N GLN A 206 3.56 -1.88 21.34
CA GLN A 206 2.58 -2.78 21.96
C GLN A 206 1.24 -2.76 21.21
N LYS A 207 0.76 -1.59 20.77
CA LYS A 207 -0.46 -1.49 19.94
C LYS A 207 -0.29 -2.16 18.58
N VAL A 208 0.87 -2.00 17.96
CA VAL A 208 1.21 -2.68 16.70
C VAL A 208 1.14 -4.20 16.87
N LEU A 209 1.79 -4.74 17.90
CA LEU A 209 1.85 -6.18 18.16
C LEU A 209 0.53 -6.77 18.65
N ASN A 210 -0.39 -5.96 19.19
CA ASN A 210 -1.76 -6.38 19.45
C ASN A 210 -2.55 -6.61 18.16
N LYS A 211 -2.30 -5.82 17.10
CA LYS A 211 -2.93 -5.98 15.78
C LYS A 211 -2.26 -7.06 14.94
N TYR A 212 -0.92 -7.12 14.96
CA TYR A 212 -0.14 -8.09 14.20
C TYR A 212 0.96 -8.70 15.07
N LYS A 213 0.59 -9.78 15.78
CA LYS A 213 1.43 -10.41 16.82
C LYS A 213 2.77 -10.95 16.33
N GLN A 214 2.83 -11.44 15.09
CA GLN A 214 4.06 -11.97 14.50
C GLN A 214 4.87 -10.92 13.72
N PHE A 215 4.54 -9.63 13.80
CA PHE A 215 5.21 -8.63 12.98
C PHE A 215 6.69 -8.45 13.35
N SER A 216 7.58 -9.09 12.58
CA SER A 216 9.01 -9.16 12.94
C SER A 216 9.69 -7.80 12.94
N ASP A 217 9.32 -6.90 12.03
CA ASP A 217 9.87 -5.54 11.96
C ASP A 217 9.59 -4.77 13.25
N ALA A 218 8.34 -4.76 13.72
CA ALA A 218 7.98 -4.12 14.98
C ALA A 218 8.69 -4.74 16.19
N LYS A 219 8.85 -6.07 16.22
CA LYS A 219 9.60 -6.75 17.29
C LYS A 219 11.07 -6.35 17.30
N TYR A 220 11.69 -6.23 16.13
CA TYR A 220 13.08 -5.82 16.01
C TYR A 220 13.32 -4.42 16.58
N TYR A 221 12.56 -3.41 16.14
CA TYR A 221 12.74 -2.05 16.67
C TYR A 221 12.31 -1.92 18.13
N SER A 222 11.31 -2.69 18.57
CA SER A 222 10.95 -2.80 19.99
C SER A 222 12.09 -3.41 20.82
N ALA A 223 12.81 -4.40 20.29
CA ALA A 223 14.00 -4.94 20.94
C ALA A 223 15.09 -3.86 21.06
N LEU A 224 15.40 -3.14 19.98
CA LEU A 224 16.40 -2.06 20.00
C LEU A 224 16.03 -0.97 21.03
N ALA A 225 14.76 -0.58 21.11
CA ALA A 225 14.29 0.36 22.13
C ALA A 225 14.49 -0.17 23.56
N ASN A 226 14.22 -1.47 23.80
CA ASN A 226 14.49 -2.10 25.10
C ASN A 226 15.98 -2.11 25.44
N MET A 227 16.86 -2.38 24.47
CA MET A 227 18.31 -2.31 24.66
C MET A 227 18.76 -0.90 25.06
N ARG A 228 18.23 0.14 24.40
CA ARG A 228 18.51 1.55 24.74
C ARG A 228 18.04 1.94 26.14
N LEU A 229 17.08 1.21 26.71
CA LEU A 229 16.60 1.37 28.09
C LEU A 229 17.30 0.43 29.09
N GLY A 230 18.32 -0.32 28.68
CA GLY A 230 19.02 -1.29 29.53
C GLY A 230 18.21 -2.57 29.85
N ARG A 231 17.11 -2.82 29.15
CA ARG A 231 16.21 -3.97 29.36
C ARG A 231 16.69 -5.18 28.54
N VAL A 232 17.84 -5.72 28.92
CA VAL A 232 18.56 -6.75 28.14
C VAL A 232 17.74 -8.04 27.97
N ILE A 233 16.96 -8.44 29.00
CA ILE A 233 16.11 -9.64 28.94
C ILE A 233 15.04 -9.50 27.84
N GLU A 234 14.35 -8.35 27.80
CA GLU A 234 13.31 -8.09 26.80
C GLU A 234 13.91 -7.94 25.39
N PHE A 235 15.08 -7.32 25.27
CA PHE A 235 15.82 -7.26 24.02
C PHE A 235 16.09 -8.67 23.47
N ALA A 236 16.72 -9.56 24.26
CA ALA A 236 17.08 -10.90 23.81
C ALA A 236 15.83 -11.72 23.41
N ARG A 237 14.75 -11.62 24.20
CA ARG A 237 13.47 -12.27 23.88
C ARG A 237 12.89 -11.80 22.56
N LEU A 238 12.75 -10.48 22.38
CA LEU A 238 12.15 -9.90 21.17
C LEU A 238 13.02 -10.13 19.93
N MET A 239 14.34 -10.11 20.04
CA MET A 239 15.25 -10.45 18.93
C MET A 239 15.07 -11.89 18.47
N SER A 240 14.96 -12.83 19.42
CA SER A 240 14.70 -14.25 19.12
C SER A 240 13.35 -14.43 18.41
N GLU A 241 12.30 -13.77 18.91
CA GLU A 241 10.98 -13.80 18.28
C GLU A 241 10.97 -13.18 16.89
N ALA A 242 11.57 -11.99 16.72
CA ALA A 242 11.69 -11.31 15.42
C ALA A 242 12.36 -12.22 14.39
N ARG A 243 13.42 -12.94 14.78
CA ARG A 243 14.10 -13.92 13.92
C ARG A 243 13.21 -15.10 13.56
N GLY A 244 12.50 -15.66 14.54
CA GLY A 244 11.57 -16.76 14.30
C GLY A 244 10.43 -16.38 13.36
N ASP A 245 9.90 -15.17 13.51
CA ASP A 245 8.78 -14.67 12.73
C ASP A 245 9.20 -14.24 11.31
N LEU A 246 10.34 -13.55 11.17
CA LEU A 246 10.89 -13.18 9.86
C LEU A 246 11.17 -14.43 9.01
N LYS A 247 11.71 -15.50 9.62
CA LYS A 247 11.95 -16.78 8.93
C LYS A 247 10.67 -17.41 8.37
N LYS A 248 9.52 -17.14 8.99
CA LYS A 248 8.20 -17.59 8.54
C LYS A 248 7.55 -16.62 7.54
N GLY A 249 8.21 -15.53 7.18
CA GLY A 249 7.72 -14.52 6.26
C GLY A 249 6.87 -13.43 6.90
N TYR A 250 6.80 -13.36 8.23
CA TYR A 250 6.00 -12.33 8.91
C TYR A 250 6.77 -10.99 8.97
N THR A 251 6.61 -10.19 7.93
CA THR A 251 7.17 -8.83 7.82
C THR A 251 6.10 -7.87 7.28
N ILE A 252 6.49 -6.68 6.81
CA ILE A 252 5.61 -5.77 6.07
C ILE A 252 5.00 -6.54 4.90
N ASN A 253 3.67 -6.60 4.86
CA ASN A 253 2.91 -7.46 3.98
C ASN A 253 2.02 -6.69 3.00
N GLU A 254 2.41 -5.46 2.67
CA GLU A 254 1.79 -4.65 1.62
C GLU A 254 1.90 -5.35 0.27
N ASP A 255 0.91 -5.20 -0.61
CA ASP A 255 0.87 -5.87 -1.93
C ASP A 255 2.12 -5.63 -2.79
N ASN A 256 2.77 -4.47 -2.62
CA ASN A 256 3.96 -4.10 -3.37
C ASN A 256 5.28 -4.55 -2.73
N SER A 257 5.24 -5.16 -1.54
CA SER A 257 6.43 -5.64 -0.80
C SER A 257 7.20 -6.74 -1.53
N PHE A 258 6.53 -7.46 -2.46
CA PHE A 258 7.20 -8.42 -3.35
C PHE A 258 8.16 -7.75 -4.34
N TYR A 259 7.88 -6.51 -4.75
CA TYR A 259 8.67 -5.78 -5.72
C TYR A 259 9.65 -4.82 -5.05
N GLU A 260 9.31 -4.30 -3.88
CA GLU A 260 10.10 -3.28 -3.19
C GLU A 260 10.24 -3.54 -1.70
N VAL A 261 11.44 -3.25 -1.20
CA VAL A 261 11.69 -3.20 0.24
C VAL A 261 11.16 -1.87 0.75
N TYR A 262 10.23 -1.94 1.70
CA TYR A 262 9.64 -0.77 2.32
C TYR A 262 10.63 -0.12 3.28
N PRO A 263 10.52 1.20 3.55
CA PRO A 263 11.34 1.84 4.56
C PRO A 263 11.28 1.12 5.91
N TYR A 264 12.42 1.01 6.58
CA TYR A 264 12.57 0.29 7.85
C TYR A 264 12.21 -1.21 7.83
N GLN A 265 11.87 -1.79 6.68
CA GLN A 265 11.65 -3.23 6.58
C GLN A 265 12.95 -3.98 6.88
N ILE A 266 12.88 -4.92 7.83
CA ILE A 266 14.05 -5.67 8.28
C ILE A 266 14.41 -6.78 7.30
N ASN A 267 15.67 -7.20 7.35
CA ASN A 267 16.15 -8.37 6.63
C ASN A 267 16.97 -9.28 7.55
N LYS A 268 17.36 -10.45 7.04
CA LYS A 268 18.11 -11.45 7.79
C LYS A 268 19.43 -10.91 8.34
N TYR A 269 20.15 -10.07 7.59
CA TYR A 269 21.44 -9.52 8.00
C TYR A 269 21.32 -8.63 9.24
N MET A 270 20.27 -7.80 9.31
CA MET A 270 20.02 -6.93 10.48
C MET A 270 19.86 -7.71 11.79
N LEU A 271 19.33 -8.93 11.73
CA LEU A 271 19.12 -9.79 12.90
C LEU A 271 20.35 -10.62 13.28
N GLU A 272 21.36 -10.71 12.42
CA GLU A 272 22.60 -11.44 12.68
C GLU A 272 23.64 -10.55 13.38
N VAL A 273 23.75 -9.27 12.98
CA VAL A 273 24.71 -8.31 13.56
C VAL A 273 24.44 -8.03 15.04
N ALA A 274 23.18 -8.08 15.47
CA ALA A 274 22.78 -7.82 16.85
C ALA A 274 23.23 -8.88 17.88
N ASN A 275 23.94 -9.93 17.46
CA ASN A 275 24.55 -10.96 18.31
C ASN A 275 26.06 -10.75 18.55
N SER A 276 26.66 -9.69 18.00
CA SER A 276 28.13 -9.53 17.92
C SER A 276 28.76 -8.71 19.04
N ASP A 277 27.96 -8.07 19.89
CA ASP A 277 28.39 -7.18 20.98
C ASP A 277 27.80 -7.65 22.33
#